data_AF-A0A1B8YKF4-F1
#
_entry.id   AF-A0A1B8YKF4-F1
#
_cell.length_a   1.000
_cell.length_b   1.000
_cell.length_c   1.000
_cell.angle_alpha   90.00
_cell.angle_beta   90.00
_cell.angle_gamma   90.00
#
_symmetry.space_group_name_H-M   'P 1'
#
loop_
_entity.id
_entity.type
_entity.pdbx_description
1 polymer ?
#
loop_
_entity_poly.entity_id
_entity_poly.type
_entity_poly.pdbx_seq_one_letter_code
_entity_poly.pdbx_strand_id
1 'polypeptide(L)'
;MKLKLLLLLLGVIAMSDANASEPWLYIRSLFDIQYAFCDIKTNGVTGIDNRNSAREGRGFGTASTASMLLMANGENEISLEFGALGWFSRDTLSDKVRSHFNPEAKCKLELTAMLGKKSEVLTAIEVEVDKNGQPVATVSADEPKYAAISTPVVLRVVQADSIEAGHKDENYFDIRTFPPNMILYRFSRNVKISGLPEWEWTKATPYTDTPEQRQQLQQAYMAVWQAYNAKDVNTIRNQQKIALKAWARATNESEGNIFADKDFHNDFKEKSFKMKPINWNDYRVKIMNQGRMVRLVNKSDPGSSPISYYVNDEDGDTVLVTIAPIFSLINGRFVQVI
;
A
#
# COMPACT_ATOMS: atom_id res chain seq x y z
N MET A 1 -31.64 23.93 74.37
CA MET A 1 -31.28 22.58 74.86
C MET A 1 -30.38 21.93 73.82
N LYS A 2 -29.15 21.58 74.22
CA LYS A 2 -28.14 20.67 73.63
C LYS A 2 -28.34 20.20 72.16
N LEU A 3 -27.45 20.58 71.24
CA LEU A 3 -26.22 19.85 70.84
C LEU A 3 -26.47 18.87 69.68
N LYS A 4 -25.91 19.12 68.49
CA LYS A 4 -24.83 18.30 67.90
C LYS A 4 -24.39 18.79 66.51
N LEU A 5 -23.07 18.96 66.47
CA LEU A 5 -22.14 19.04 65.36
C LEU A 5 -22.37 17.94 64.29
N LEU A 6 -22.28 18.30 63.00
CA LEU A 6 -21.63 17.45 62.00
C LEU A 6 -21.04 18.30 60.86
N LEU A 7 -19.71 18.37 60.84
CA LEU A 7 -18.91 18.71 59.66
C LEU A 7 -19.22 17.70 58.54
N LEU A 8 -19.49 18.18 57.34
CA LEU A 8 -19.16 17.44 56.12
C LEU A 8 -18.43 18.38 55.17
N LEU A 9 -17.13 18.10 55.01
CA LEU A 9 -16.33 18.58 53.88
C LEU A 9 -16.95 18.04 52.59
N LEU A 10 -17.52 18.91 51.76
CA LEU A 10 -17.73 18.62 50.35
C LEU A 10 -16.51 19.11 49.58
N GLY A 11 -15.57 18.19 49.37
CA GLY A 11 -14.52 18.34 48.38
C GLY A 11 -15.17 18.48 47.00
N VAL A 12 -14.94 19.62 46.35
CA VAL A 12 -15.23 19.82 44.95
C VAL A 12 -14.27 18.94 44.17
N ILE A 13 -14.73 17.75 43.78
CA ILE A 13 -14.07 16.99 42.72
C ILE A 13 -14.38 17.76 41.44
N ALA A 14 -13.46 18.65 41.06
CA ALA A 14 -13.39 19.14 39.70
C ALA A 14 -13.07 17.91 38.84
N MET A 15 -14.10 17.29 38.27
CA MET A 15 -13.92 16.38 37.14
C MET A 15 -13.37 17.24 36.01
N SER A 16 -12.08 17.11 35.77
CA SER A 16 -11.46 17.53 34.53
C SER A 16 -12.17 16.77 33.42
N ASP A 17 -13.03 17.47 32.68
CA ASP A 17 -13.48 17.03 31.37
C ASP A 17 -12.23 16.85 30.52
N ALA A 18 -11.73 15.61 30.46
CA ALA A 18 -10.79 15.20 29.45
C ALA A 18 -11.51 15.46 28.13
N ASN A 19 -11.05 16.48 27.39
CA ASN A 19 -11.43 16.71 26.01
C ASN A 19 -11.18 15.42 25.25
N ALA A 20 -12.20 14.57 25.11
CA ALA A 20 -12.18 13.47 24.18
C ALA A 20 -12.10 14.12 22.81
N SER A 21 -10.91 14.10 22.20
CA SER A 21 -10.76 14.48 20.81
C SER A 21 -11.81 13.74 20.00
N GLU A 22 -12.50 14.45 19.10
CA GLU A 22 -13.50 13.80 18.25
C GLU A 22 -12.90 12.54 17.61
N PRO A 23 -13.63 11.42 17.64
CA PRO A 23 -13.11 10.17 17.12
C PRO A 23 -12.76 10.37 15.64
N TRP A 24 -11.55 9.97 15.28
CA TRP A 24 -11.04 10.17 13.93
C TRP A 24 -11.49 9.05 13.01
N LEU A 25 -11.87 9.40 11.78
CA LEU A 25 -12.24 8.43 10.76
C LEU A 25 -10.99 7.83 10.11
N TYR A 26 -10.90 6.50 10.14
CA TYR A 26 -9.97 5.71 9.35
C TYR A 26 -10.76 4.84 8.39
N ILE A 27 -10.24 4.67 7.18
CA ILE A 27 -10.73 3.63 6.27
C ILE A 27 -9.55 2.71 5.95
N ARG A 28 -9.76 1.43 6.22
CA ARG A 28 -8.75 0.39 6.04
C ARG A 28 -9.32 -0.73 5.18
N SER A 29 -8.45 -1.35 4.39
CA SER A 29 -8.76 -2.61 3.73
C SER A 29 -8.26 -3.74 4.62
N LEU A 30 -9.18 -4.48 5.24
CA LEU A 30 -8.88 -5.68 6.02
C LEU A 30 -8.97 -6.87 5.09
N PHE A 31 -8.05 -7.80 5.20
CA PHE A 31 -8.02 -8.93 4.30
C PHE A 31 -7.56 -10.20 5.00
N ASP A 32 -8.01 -11.31 4.46
CA ASP A 32 -7.63 -12.65 4.86
C ASP A 32 -7.43 -13.53 3.63
N ILE A 33 -6.27 -14.16 3.54
CA ILE A 33 -5.81 -14.89 2.35
C ILE A 33 -5.46 -16.30 2.76
N GLN A 34 -5.97 -17.27 2.01
CA GLN A 34 -5.75 -18.69 2.22
C GLN A 34 -5.42 -19.39 0.90
N TYR A 35 -4.33 -20.17 0.89
CA TYR A 35 -3.88 -21.01 -0.24
C TYR A 35 -3.86 -20.32 -1.62
N ALA A 36 -3.60 -19.01 -1.66
CA ALA A 36 -3.63 -18.22 -2.87
C ALA A 36 -2.60 -17.08 -2.87
N PHE A 37 -2.32 -16.56 -4.05
CA PHE A 37 -1.77 -15.22 -4.18
C PHE A 37 -2.92 -14.20 -4.20
N CYS A 38 -2.79 -13.14 -3.41
CA CYS A 38 -3.64 -11.94 -3.49
C CYS A 38 -2.82 -10.66 -3.50
N ASP A 39 -3.19 -9.74 -4.39
CA ASP A 39 -2.75 -8.32 -4.38
C ASP A 39 -3.97 -7.44 -4.09
N ILE A 40 -3.97 -6.78 -2.94
CA ILE A 40 -5.04 -5.93 -2.43
C ILE A 40 -4.81 -4.50 -2.90
N LYS A 41 -5.78 -3.93 -3.62
CA LYS A 41 -5.64 -2.62 -4.25
C LYS A 41 -6.73 -1.64 -3.86
N THR A 42 -6.36 -0.37 -3.88
CA THR A 42 -7.27 0.77 -3.78
C THR A 42 -6.95 1.73 -4.92
N ASN A 43 -7.93 2.01 -5.77
CA ASN A 43 -7.79 2.82 -6.99
C ASN A 43 -6.61 2.35 -7.89
N GLY A 44 -6.49 1.04 -8.05
CA GLY A 44 -5.43 0.41 -8.85
C GLY A 44 -4.04 0.40 -8.20
N VAL A 45 -3.88 0.97 -7.00
CA VAL A 45 -2.62 0.98 -6.26
C VAL A 45 -2.57 -0.21 -5.31
N THR A 46 -1.56 -1.05 -5.45
CA THR A 46 -1.22 -2.14 -4.52
C THR A 46 -0.96 -1.55 -3.13
N GLY A 47 -1.82 -1.90 -2.17
CA GLY A 47 -1.59 -1.63 -0.76
C GLY A 47 -0.70 -2.70 -0.15
N ILE A 48 -0.95 -3.97 -0.48
CA ILE A 48 -0.13 -5.11 -0.08
C ILE A 48 -0.44 -6.31 -0.98
N ASP A 49 0.54 -7.19 -1.12
CA ASP A 49 0.33 -8.53 -1.67
C ASP A 49 1.03 -9.55 -0.78
N ASN A 50 0.65 -10.83 -0.90
CA ASN A 50 1.29 -11.93 -0.17
C ASN A 50 2.30 -12.70 -1.04
N ARG A 51 2.92 -12.06 -2.04
CA ARG A 51 3.82 -12.71 -3.02
C ARG A 51 4.93 -13.51 -2.37
N ASN A 52 5.52 -13.02 -1.28
CA ASN A 52 6.55 -13.76 -0.54
C ASN A 52 6.00 -15.07 0.04
N SER A 53 4.82 -15.03 0.67
CA SER A 53 4.12 -16.21 1.17
C SER A 53 3.73 -17.17 0.04
N ALA A 54 3.32 -16.63 -1.12
CA ALA A 54 2.97 -17.43 -2.29
C ALA A 54 4.20 -18.15 -2.89
N ARG A 55 5.37 -17.48 -2.94
CA ARG A 55 6.65 -18.07 -3.38
C ARG A 55 7.13 -19.23 -2.54
N GLU A 56 6.75 -19.26 -1.27
CA GLU A 56 7.04 -20.35 -0.34
C GLU A 56 5.99 -21.47 -0.40
N GLY A 57 5.02 -21.40 -1.33
CA GLY A 57 3.98 -22.39 -1.50
C GLY A 57 2.89 -22.37 -0.42
N ARG A 58 2.91 -21.35 0.45
CA ARG A 58 1.93 -21.19 1.54
C ARG A 58 0.68 -20.46 1.07
N GLY A 59 0.85 -19.25 0.55
CA GLY A 59 -0.27 -18.43 0.09
C GLY A 59 -1.21 -17.94 1.20
N PHE A 60 -0.65 -17.64 2.37
CA PHE A 60 -1.42 -17.11 3.51
C PHE A 60 -1.08 -15.65 3.81
N GLY A 61 -2.04 -14.93 4.41
CA GLY A 61 -1.81 -13.61 4.98
C GLY A 61 -3.10 -12.96 5.49
N THR A 62 -3.07 -12.46 6.73
CA THR A 62 -4.17 -11.73 7.35
C THR A 62 -3.61 -10.41 7.89
N ALA A 63 -4.08 -9.27 7.38
CA ALA A 63 -3.66 -7.97 7.88
C ALA A 63 -4.63 -6.85 7.46
N SER A 64 -4.15 -5.61 7.47
CA SER A 64 -4.89 -4.47 6.91
C SER A 64 -3.96 -3.44 6.28
N THR A 65 -4.48 -2.69 5.30
CA THR A 65 -3.79 -1.55 4.69
C THR A 65 -4.50 -0.24 5.00
N ALA A 66 -3.74 0.87 5.00
CA ALA A 66 -4.28 2.23 5.16
C ALA A 66 -4.90 2.74 3.84
N SER A 67 -5.95 2.07 3.37
CA SER A 67 -6.57 2.35 2.06
C SER A 67 -7.01 3.80 1.90
N MET A 68 -7.42 4.49 2.97
CA MET A 68 -7.81 5.90 2.93
C MET A 68 -6.78 6.84 2.28
N LEU A 69 -5.48 6.54 2.36
CA LEU A 69 -4.42 7.35 1.74
C LEU A 69 -4.56 7.43 0.21
N LEU A 70 -5.16 6.39 -0.36
CA LEU A 70 -5.32 6.20 -1.79
C LEU A 70 -6.73 6.54 -2.26
N MET A 71 -7.62 6.96 -1.35
CA MET A 71 -9.02 7.28 -1.64
C MET A 71 -9.27 8.78 -1.64
N ALA A 72 -10.26 9.22 -2.42
CA ALA A 72 -10.78 10.59 -2.40
C ALA A 72 -12.28 10.59 -2.04
N ASN A 73 -12.80 11.75 -1.62
CA ASN A 73 -14.25 11.91 -1.52
C ASN A 73 -14.89 11.71 -2.90
N GLY A 74 -15.95 10.89 -2.98
CA GLY A 74 -16.57 10.46 -4.23
C GLY A 74 -16.38 8.98 -4.50
N GLU A 75 -16.30 8.61 -5.78
CA GLU A 75 -16.19 7.23 -6.23
C GLU A 75 -14.74 6.74 -6.16
N ASN A 76 -14.54 5.52 -5.64
CA ASN A 76 -13.26 4.85 -5.54
C ASN A 76 -13.42 3.37 -5.95
N GLU A 77 -12.42 2.78 -6.58
CA GLU A 77 -12.37 1.35 -6.87
C GLU A 77 -11.65 0.61 -5.72
N ILE A 78 -12.27 -0.43 -5.20
CA ILE A 78 -11.61 -1.43 -4.36
C ILE A 78 -11.51 -2.72 -5.17
N SER A 79 -10.34 -3.35 -5.14
CA SER A 79 -10.14 -4.60 -5.86
C SER A 79 -9.13 -5.52 -5.19
N LEU A 80 -9.25 -6.80 -5.49
CA LEU A 80 -8.18 -7.78 -5.25
C LEU A 80 -7.88 -8.53 -6.54
N GLU A 81 -6.61 -8.87 -6.75
CA GLU A 81 -6.17 -9.77 -7.81
C GLU A 81 -5.81 -11.13 -7.22
N PHE A 82 -6.47 -12.18 -7.70
CA PHE A 82 -6.38 -13.53 -7.18
C PHE A 82 -5.61 -14.44 -8.15
N GLY A 83 -4.61 -15.17 -7.64
CA GLY A 83 -3.73 -16.01 -8.46
C GLY A 83 -3.42 -17.36 -7.81
N ALA A 84 -3.26 -18.38 -8.64
CA ALA A 84 -2.89 -19.72 -8.19
C ALA A 84 -1.43 -19.78 -7.71
N LEU A 85 -1.15 -20.57 -6.67
CA LEU A 85 0.20 -20.73 -6.13
C LEU A 85 1.15 -21.44 -7.10
N GLY A 86 0.61 -22.26 -8.02
CA GLY A 86 1.39 -22.97 -9.03
C GLY A 86 2.24 -22.03 -9.89
N TRP A 87 1.82 -20.77 -10.09
CA TRP A 87 2.60 -19.76 -10.79
C TRP A 87 3.96 -19.49 -10.16
N PHE A 88 4.09 -19.63 -8.85
CA PHE A 88 5.33 -19.36 -8.11
C PHE A 88 6.20 -20.61 -7.90
N SER A 89 5.75 -21.78 -8.40
CA SER A 89 6.49 -23.04 -8.25
C SER A 89 7.88 -22.96 -8.90
N ARG A 90 8.84 -23.63 -8.24
CA ARG A 90 10.19 -23.87 -8.77
C ARG A 90 10.20 -24.90 -9.89
N ASP A 91 9.18 -25.77 -9.91
CA ASP A 91 9.12 -26.86 -10.88
C ASP A 91 8.79 -26.33 -12.27
N THR A 92 9.32 -26.99 -13.28
CA THR A 92 9.02 -26.70 -14.68
C THR A 92 7.62 -27.22 -15.03
N LEU A 93 6.61 -26.41 -14.75
CA LEU A 93 5.19 -26.71 -15.01
C LEU A 93 4.68 -25.91 -16.22
N SER A 94 3.74 -26.49 -16.97
CA SER A 94 3.02 -25.76 -18.02
C SER A 94 2.07 -24.71 -17.43
N ASP A 95 1.79 -23.64 -18.16
CA ASP A 95 0.91 -22.55 -17.72
C ASP A 95 -0.48 -23.07 -17.29
N LYS A 96 -0.98 -24.12 -17.96
CA LYS A 96 -2.24 -24.79 -17.58
C LYS A 96 -2.18 -25.39 -16.17
N VAL A 97 -1.06 -26.03 -15.82
CA VAL A 97 -0.88 -26.62 -14.48
C VAL A 97 -0.63 -25.52 -13.44
N ARG A 98 0.17 -24.50 -13.79
CA ARG A 98 0.44 -23.34 -12.91
C ARG A 98 -0.82 -22.58 -12.52
N SER A 99 -1.80 -22.54 -13.41
CA SER A 99 -3.07 -21.85 -13.23
C SER A 99 -4.08 -22.61 -12.35
N HIS A 100 -3.78 -23.84 -11.93
CA HIS A 100 -4.71 -24.63 -11.13
C HIS A 100 -4.75 -24.13 -9.68
N PHE A 101 -5.94 -23.77 -9.20
CA PHE A 101 -6.13 -23.34 -7.83
C PHE A 101 -6.29 -24.53 -6.87
N ASN A 102 -5.82 -24.36 -5.64
CA ASN A 102 -6.24 -25.21 -4.54
C ASN A 102 -7.77 -25.03 -4.35
N PRO A 103 -8.59 -26.10 -4.24
CA PRO A 103 -10.03 -25.99 -4.00
C PRO A 103 -10.40 -25.20 -2.74
N GLU A 104 -9.50 -25.13 -1.76
CA GLU A 104 -9.68 -24.36 -0.52
C GLU A 104 -9.09 -22.94 -0.61
N ALA A 105 -8.68 -22.48 -1.79
CA ALA A 105 -8.11 -21.15 -1.97
C ALA A 105 -9.18 -20.07 -1.79
N LYS A 106 -8.86 -19.06 -0.97
CA LYS A 106 -9.79 -17.98 -0.60
C LYS A 106 -9.07 -16.65 -0.49
N CYS A 107 -9.81 -15.58 -0.78
CA CYS A 107 -9.36 -14.22 -0.51
C CYS A 107 -10.54 -13.36 -0.11
N LYS A 108 -10.51 -12.87 1.12
CA LYS A 108 -11.49 -11.95 1.65
C LYS A 108 -10.89 -10.56 1.76
N LEU A 109 -11.65 -9.56 1.34
CA LEU A 109 -11.30 -8.15 1.41
C LEU A 109 -12.52 -7.36 1.91
N GLU A 110 -12.38 -6.69 3.05
CA GLU A 110 -13.38 -5.80 3.62
C GLU A 110 -12.83 -4.38 3.66
N LEU A 111 -13.57 -3.43 3.08
CA LEU A 111 -13.32 -2.02 3.31
C LEU A 111 -14.07 -1.59 4.58
N THR A 112 -13.32 -1.25 5.62
CA THR A 112 -13.89 -0.95 6.93
C THR A 112 -13.63 0.50 7.31
N ALA A 113 -14.69 1.24 7.66
CA ALA A 113 -14.59 2.52 8.34
C ALA A 113 -14.46 2.29 9.84
N MET A 114 -13.57 3.04 10.49
CA MET A 114 -13.33 3.00 11.92
C MET A 114 -13.43 4.41 12.49
N LEU A 115 -14.30 4.61 13.47
CA LEU A 115 -14.53 5.88 14.16
C LEU A 115 -14.42 5.65 15.66
N GLY A 116 -13.22 5.86 16.21
CA GLY A 116 -12.91 5.50 17.59
C GLY A 116 -13.06 3.99 17.81
N LYS A 117 -13.95 3.57 18.72
CA LYS A 117 -14.23 2.14 18.98
C LYS A 117 -15.29 1.53 18.06
N LYS A 118 -15.94 2.34 17.21
CA LYS A 118 -16.96 1.86 16.28
C LYS A 118 -16.30 1.48 14.96
N SER A 119 -16.64 0.32 14.43
CA SER A 119 -16.25 -0.12 13.10
C SER A 119 -17.48 -0.48 12.28
N GLU A 120 -17.44 -0.17 10.99
CA GLU A 120 -18.49 -0.47 10.03
C GLU A 120 -17.86 -0.99 8.73
N VAL A 121 -18.29 -2.16 8.29
CA VAL A 121 -17.90 -2.70 6.98
C VAL A 121 -18.71 -1.95 5.92
N LEU A 122 -18.02 -1.17 5.10
CA LEU A 122 -18.62 -0.37 4.03
C LEU A 122 -18.95 -1.23 2.81
N THR A 123 -18.05 -2.17 2.51
CA THR A 123 -18.21 -3.12 1.40
C THR A 123 -17.24 -4.28 1.55
N ALA A 124 -17.52 -5.38 0.87
CA ALA A 124 -16.67 -6.56 0.86
C ALA A 124 -16.54 -7.17 -0.54
N ILE A 125 -15.45 -7.90 -0.73
CA ILE A 125 -15.20 -8.81 -1.85
C ILE A 125 -14.68 -10.11 -1.23
N GLU A 126 -15.41 -11.20 -1.43
CA GLU A 126 -15.02 -12.54 -1.01
C GLU A 126 -14.88 -13.41 -2.25
N VAL A 127 -13.74 -14.10 -2.37
CA VAL A 127 -13.40 -14.94 -3.52
C VAL A 127 -13.05 -16.33 -3.05
N GLU A 128 -13.64 -17.32 -3.71
CA GLU A 128 -13.41 -18.75 -3.49
C GLU A 128 -13.29 -19.48 -4.83
N VAL A 129 -12.89 -20.74 -4.79
CA VAL A 129 -12.78 -21.60 -5.97
C VAL A 129 -14.05 -22.45 -6.10
N ASP A 130 -14.69 -22.39 -7.25
CA ASP A 130 -15.89 -23.16 -7.54
C ASP A 130 -15.58 -24.65 -7.78
N LYS A 131 -16.65 -25.46 -7.91
CA LYS A 131 -16.54 -26.90 -8.20
C LYS A 131 -15.82 -27.23 -9.52
N ASN A 132 -15.67 -26.26 -10.43
CA ASN A 132 -14.97 -26.42 -11.69
C ASN A 132 -13.49 -25.97 -11.59
N GLY A 133 -13.03 -25.57 -10.40
CA GLY A 133 -11.68 -25.09 -10.15
C GLY A 133 -11.45 -23.64 -10.59
N GLN A 134 -12.52 -22.85 -10.77
CA GLN A 134 -12.44 -21.46 -11.20
C GLN A 134 -12.72 -20.50 -10.05
N PRO A 135 -11.97 -19.39 -9.94
CA PRO A 135 -12.22 -18.40 -8.91
C PRO A 135 -13.51 -17.62 -9.21
N VAL A 136 -14.35 -17.47 -8.20
CA VAL A 136 -15.63 -16.78 -8.26
C VAL A 136 -15.80 -15.88 -7.04
N ALA A 137 -16.52 -14.77 -7.22
CA ALA A 137 -16.94 -13.97 -6.07
C ALA A 137 -18.13 -14.65 -5.38
N THR A 138 -18.06 -14.81 -4.07
CA THR A 138 -19.20 -15.26 -3.28
C THR A 138 -20.13 -14.09 -3.01
N VAL A 139 -21.44 -14.32 -3.11
CA VAL A 139 -22.44 -13.31 -2.77
C VAL A 139 -22.64 -13.35 -1.26
N SER A 140 -22.12 -12.34 -0.56
CA SER A 140 -22.32 -12.19 0.88
C SER A 140 -23.81 -11.97 1.20
N ALA A 141 -24.26 -12.50 2.34
CA ALA A 141 -25.59 -12.18 2.88
C ALA A 141 -25.78 -10.68 3.14
N ASP A 142 -24.68 -9.94 3.30
CA ASP A 142 -24.65 -8.50 3.51
C ASP A 142 -24.61 -7.69 2.21
N GLU A 143 -24.58 -8.33 1.03
CA GLU A 143 -24.56 -7.63 -0.27
C GLU A 143 -25.69 -6.59 -0.43
N PRO A 144 -26.94 -6.84 0.01
CA PRO A 144 -28.00 -5.82 -0.01
C PRO A 144 -27.68 -4.57 0.84
N LYS A 145 -26.88 -4.71 1.90
CA LYS A 145 -26.45 -3.56 2.75
C LYS A 145 -25.46 -2.67 2.01
N TYR A 146 -24.58 -3.27 1.20
CA TYR A 146 -23.56 -2.53 0.45
C TYR A 146 -24.13 -1.78 -0.76
N ALA A 147 -25.28 -2.21 -1.28
CA ALA A 147 -25.89 -1.68 -2.51
C ALA A 147 -26.18 -0.18 -2.48
N ALA A 148 -26.31 0.44 -1.30
CA ALA A 148 -26.53 1.87 -1.17
C ALA A 148 -25.31 2.72 -1.57
N ILE A 149 -24.10 2.18 -1.40
CA ILE A 149 -22.84 2.91 -1.63
C ILE A 149 -21.87 2.20 -2.55
N SER A 150 -22.14 0.94 -2.94
CA SER A 150 -21.24 0.12 -3.75
C SER A 150 -21.92 -0.48 -4.97
N THR A 151 -21.18 -0.60 -6.08
CA THR A 151 -21.61 -1.37 -7.26
C THR A 151 -21.43 -2.88 -7.03
N PRO A 152 -22.07 -3.77 -7.81
CA PRO A 152 -21.75 -5.19 -7.79
C PRO A 152 -20.27 -5.49 -8.09
N VAL A 153 -19.78 -6.64 -7.63
CA VAL A 153 -18.42 -7.12 -7.93
C VAL A 153 -18.33 -7.53 -9.40
N VAL A 154 -17.29 -7.05 -10.07
CA VAL A 154 -16.95 -7.36 -11.46
C VAL A 154 -15.67 -8.19 -11.50
N LEU A 155 -15.73 -9.35 -12.16
CA LEU A 155 -14.57 -10.17 -12.46
C LEU A 155 -13.96 -9.76 -13.81
N ARG A 156 -12.64 -9.60 -13.85
CA ARG A 156 -11.84 -9.46 -15.07
C ARG A 156 -10.61 -10.36 -14.98
N VAL A 157 -10.34 -11.11 -16.03
CA VAL A 157 -9.07 -11.83 -16.18
C VAL A 157 -8.02 -10.81 -16.67
N VAL A 158 -6.88 -10.74 -15.99
CA VAL A 158 -5.79 -9.82 -16.30
C VAL A 158 -4.46 -10.56 -16.34
N GLN A 159 -3.52 -10.05 -17.13
CA GLN A 159 -2.14 -10.52 -17.09
C GLN A 159 -1.40 -9.79 -15.96
N ALA A 160 -0.62 -10.52 -15.18
CA ALA A 160 0.25 -9.94 -14.17
C ALA A 160 1.29 -9.01 -14.81
N ASP A 161 1.85 -8.10 -14.01
CA ASP A 161 2.94 -7.22 -14.44
C ASP A 161 4.07 -8.04 -15.09
N SER A 162 4.34 -7.79 -16.37
CA SER A 162 5.48 -8.39 -17.06
C SER A 162 6.77 -7.76 -16.58
N ILE A 163 7.82 -8.58 -16.52
CA ILE A 163 9.16 -8.15 -16.17
C ILE A 163 10.16 -8.43 -17.29
N GLU A 164 11.19 -7.60 -17.38
CA GLU A 164 12.31 -7.76 -18.30
C GLU A 164 13.51 -8.31 -17.51
N ALA A 165 14.06 -9.46 -17.89
CA ALA A 165 15.23 -10.04 -17.19
C ALA A 165 16.49 -9.18 -17.41
N GLY A 166 17.33 -9.04 -16.37
CA GLY A 166 18.63 -8.36 -16.47
C GLY A 166 18.64 -6.84 -16.21
N HIS A 167 17.49 -6.19 -15.93
CA HIS A 167 17.41 -4.78 -15.49
C HIS A 167 17.58 -4.59 -13.97
N LYS A 168 18.07 -5.62 -13.27
CA LYS A 168 18.44 -5.62 -11.86
C LYS A 168 19.66 -6.52 -11.69
N ASP A 169 20.48 -6.22 -10.69
CA ASP A 169 21.62 -7.06 -10.31
C ASP A 169 21.15 -8.51 -10.09
N GLU A 170 21.83 -9.45 -10.72
CA GLU A 170 21.45 -10.87 -10.79
C GLU A 170 21.28 -11.48 -9.39
N ASN A 171 22.08 -11.04 -8.40
CA ASN A 171 21.99 -11.52 -7.03
C ASN A 171 20.68 -11.13 -6.33
N TYR A 172 19.96 -10.14 -6.87
CA TYR A 172 18.70 -9.62 -6.34
C TYR A 172 17.52 -9.83 -7.29
N PHE A 173 17.69 -10.65 -8.33
CA PHE A 173 16.67 -10.99 -9.30
C PHE A 173 16.18 -12.43 -9.13
N ASP A 174 14.87 -12.60 -8.92
CA ASP A 174 14.22 -13.92 -9.00
C ASP A 174 13.00 -13.81 -9.91
N ILE A 175 13.07 -14.43 -11.08
CA ILE A 175 11.98 -14.45 -12.07
C ILE A 175 10.70 -15.09 -11.52
N ARG A 176 10.80 -15.96 -10.49
CA ARG A 176 9.62 -16.52 -9.82
C ARG A 176 8.91 -15.49 -8.95
N THR A 177 9.52 -14.34 -8.68
CA THR A 177 8.84 -13.23 -8.01
C THR A 177 7.75 -12.67 -8.91
N PHE A 178 8.00 -12.53 -10.21
CA PHE A 178 7.00 -12.10 -11.19
C PHE A 178 6.96 -13.10 -12.35
N PRO A 179 6.28 -14.25 -12.17
CA PRO A 179 6.28 -15.33 -13.14
C PRO A 179 5.77 -14.85 -14.51
N PRO A 180 6.46 -15.21 -15.61
CA PRO A 180 6.00 -14.86 -16.95
C PRO A 180 4.63 -15.48 -17.23
N ASN A 181 3.82 -14.80 -18.03
CA ASN A 181 2.47 -15.22 -18.43
C ASN A 181 1.48 -15.44 -17.29
N MET A 182 1.81 -15.04 -16.05
CA MET A 182 0.92 -15.22 -14.91
C MET A 182 -0.43 -14.56 -15.17
N ILE A 183 -1.48 -15.37 -15.10
CA ILE A 183 -2.87 -14.91 -15.20
C ILE A 183 -3.40 -14.67 -13.79
N LEU A 184 -4.04 -13.52 -13.61
CA LEU A 184 -4.70 -13.10 -12.38
C LEU A 184 -6.19 -12.86 -12.64
N TYR A 185 -7.00 -13.13 -11.63
CA TYR A 185 -8.44 -12.87 -11.64
C TYR A 185 -8.70 -11.66 -10.75
N ARG A 186 -8.97 -10.51 -11.37
CA ARG A 186 -9.25 -9.27 -10.66
C ARG A 186 -10.73 -9.17 -10.37
N PHE A 187 -11.05 -9.09 -9.09
CA PHE A 187 -12.39 -8.80 -8.60
C PHE A 187 -12.40 -7.36 -8.11
N SER A 188 -13.25 -6.51 -8.68
CA SER A 188 -13.34 -5.10 -8.32
C SER A 188 -14.78 -4.62 -8.16
N ARG A 189 -14.96 -3.59 -7.36
CA ARG A 189 -16.21 -2.83 -7.28
C ARG A 189 -15.91 -1.37 -6.98
N ASN A 190 -16.82 -0.49 -7.40
CA ASN A 190 -16.76 0.90 -7.02
C ASN A 190 -17.54 1.12 -5.72
N VAL A 191 -17.03 2.02 -4.87
CA VAL A 191 -17.63 2.44 -3.61
C VAL A 191 -17.59 3.96 -3.50
N LYS A 192 -18.69 4.56 -3.06
CA LYS A 192 -18.80 6.00 -2.83
C LYS A 192 -18.47 6.32 -1.37
N ILE A 193 -17.45 7.13 -1.17
CA ILE A 193 -16.94 7.52 0.15
C ILE A 193 -17.09 9.03 0.35
N SER A 194 -17.38 9.41 1.59
CA SER A 194 -17.42 10.81 2.05
C SER A 194 -16.74 10.96 3.41
N GLY A 195 -16.36 12.19 3.77
CA GLY A 195 -15.74 12.50 5.06
C GLY A 195 -14.23 12.23 5.11
N LEU A 196 -13.61 11.97 3.96
CA LEU A 196 -12.15 11.87 3.87
C LEU A 196 -11.49 13.25 3.94
N PRO A 197 -10.25 13.32 4.45
CA PRO A 197 -9.41 14.50 4.33
C PRO A 197 -9.22 14.88 2.86
N GLU A 198 -9.08 16.18 2.59
CA GLU A 198 -8.69 16.63 1.27
C GLU A 198 -7.17 16.45 1.09
N TRP A 199 -6.76 15.33 0.47
CA TRP A 199 -5.36 15.08 0.22
C TRP A 199 -4.80 16.02 -0.85
N GLU A 200 -3.56 16.46 -0.70
CA GLU A 200 -2.89 17.34 -1.67
C GLU A 200 -2.90 16.76 -3.09
N TRP A 201 -2.72 15.44 -3.23
CA TRP A 201 -2.73 14.76 -4.52
C TRP A 201 -4.07 14.85 -5.25
N THR A 202 -5.19 15.06 -4.56
CA THR A 202 -6.52 15.12 -5.22
C THR A 202 -6.66 16.30 -6.18
N LYS A 203 -5.87 17.36 -5.97
CA LYS A 203 -5.82 18.56 -6.83
C LYS A 203 -4.66 18.52 -7.83
N ALA A 204 -3.90 17.44 -7.87
CA ALA A 204 -2.73 17.34 -8.74
C ALA A 204 -3.12 17.34 -10.22
N THR A 205 -2.25 17.93 -11.03
CA THR A 205 -2.35 17.83 -12.49
C THR A 205 -2.09 16.37 -12.90
N PRO A 206 -2.94 15.76 -13.75
CA PRO A 206 -2.71 14.40 -14.22
C PRO A 206 -1.38 14.25 -14.95
N TYR A 207 -0.63 13.23 -14.57
CA TYR A 207 0.58 12.77 -15.24
C TYR A 207 0.20 11.93 -16.46
N THR A 208 0.78 12.28 -17.61
CA THR A 208 0.55 11.59 -18.89
C THR A 208 1.85 11.14 -19.56
N ASP A 209 2.98 11.25 -18.85
CA ASP A 209 4.30 10.85 -19.31
C ASP A 209 4.83 11.59 -20.55
N THR A 210 4.58 12.91 -20.64
CA THR A 210 5.25 13.73 -21.66
C THR A 210 6.76 13.79 -21.38
N PRO A 211 7.61 14.06 -22.40
CA PRO A 211 9.06 14.20 -22.19
C PRO A 211 9.44 15.17 -21.07
N GLU A 212 8.73 16.31 -20.97
CA GLU A 212 8.94 17.32 -19.95
C GLU A 212 8.55 16.80 -18.56
N GLN A 213 7.38 16.15 -18.45
CA GLN A 213 6.93 15.54 -17.20
C GLN A 213 7.86 14.42 -16.75
N ARG A 214 8.36 13.59 -17.69
CA ARG A 214 9.36 12.55 -17.42
C ARG A 214 10.64 13.15 -16.87
N GLN A 215 11.18 14.17 -17.53
CA GLN A 215 12.40 14.83 -17.09
C GLN A 215 12.25 15.45 -15.70
N GLN A 216 11.14 16.14 -15.43
CA GLN A 216 10.85 16.71 -14.13
C GLN A 216 10.67 15.64 -13.03
N LEU A 217 10.03 14.52 -13.34
CA LEU A 217 9.90 13.39 -12.40
C LEU A 217 11.28 12.80 -12.09
N GLN A 218 12.13 12.60 -13.10
CA GLN A 218 13.51 12.13 -12.91
C GLN A 218 14.34 13.10 -12.06
N GLN A 219 14.17 14.41 -12.24
CA GLN A 219 14.80 15.42 -11.40
C GLN A 219 14.32 15.33 -9.94
N ALA A 220 13.03 15.07 -9.71
CA ALA A 220 12.49 14.87 -8.37
C ALA A 220 13.11 13.64 -7.68
N TYR A 221 13.23 12.52 -8.40
CA TYR A 221 13.94 11.34 -7.93
C TYR A 221 15.43 11.65 -7.64
N MET A 222 16.11 12.39 -8.52
CA MET A 222 17.50 12.77 -8.31
C MET A 222 17.69 13.63 -7.06
N ALA A 223 16.77 14.56 -6.78
CA ALA A 223 16.80 15.38 -5.58
C ALA A 223 16.66 14.53 -4.30
N VAL A 224 15.83 13.48 -4.33
CA VAL A 224 15.73 12.52 -3.21
C VAL A 224 17.03 11.71 -3.11
N TRP A 225 17.51 11.16 -4.22
CA TRP A 225 18.74 10.38 -4.27
C TRP A 225 19.93 11.15 -3.69
N GLN A 226 20.07 12.43 -4.05
CA GLN A 226 21.13 13.32 -3.55
C GLN A 226 21.01 13.56 -2.05
N ALA A 227 19.81 13.77 -1.53
CA ALA A 227 19.59 13.96 -0.10
C ALA A 227 19.97 12.70 0.71
N TYR A 228 19.62 11.51 0.22
CA TYR A 228 20.06 10.24 0.82
C TYR A 228 21.57 10.03 0.72
N ASN A 229 22.16 10.31 -0.45
CA ASN A 229 23.60 10.20 -0.64
C ASN A 229 24.41 11.12 0.29
N ALA A 230 23.90 12.34 0.51
CA ALA A 230 24.47 13.31 1.43
C ALA A 230 24.11 13.04 2.91
N LYS A 231 23.25 12.05 3.18
CA LYS A 231 22.67 11.77 4.50
C LYS A 231 22.01 13.01 5.13
N ASP A 232 21.43 13.87 4.29
CA ASP A 232 20.78 15.12 4.73
C ASP A 232 19.35 14.85 5.20
N VAL A 233 19.25 14.45 6.46
CA VAL A 233 18.00 14.09 7.13
C VAL A 233 16.98 15.24 7.11
N ASN A 234 17.43 16.50 7.20
CA ASN A 234 16.55 17.66 7.19
C ASN A 234 15.91 17.85 5.80
N THR A 235 16.70 17.73 4.75
CA THR A 235 16.18 17.79 3.37
C THR A 235 15.23 16.63 3.09
N ILE A 236 15.56 15.40 3.51
CA ILE A 236 14.67 14.23 3.36
C ILE A 236 13.33 14.49 4.07
N ARG A 237 13.35 14.95 5.32
CA ARG A 237 12.13 15.28 6.07
C ARG A 237 11.28 16.33 5.35
N ASN A 238 11.92 17.39 4.84
CA ASN A 238 11.20 18.45 4.13
C ASN A 238 10.58 17.94 2.81
N GLN A 239 11.31 17.10 2.06
CA GLN A 239 10.79 16.47 0.84
C GLN A 239 9.59 15.56 1.11
N GLN A 240 9.54 14.93 2.29
CA GLN A 240 8.46 14.02 2.72
C GLN A 240 7.31 14.71 3.46
N LYS A 241 7.35 16.03 3.67
CA LYS A 241 6.40 16.75 4.53
C LYS A 241 4.92 16.48 4.21
N ILE A 242 4.57 16.41 2.92
CA ILE A 242 3.19 16.12 2.50
C ILE A 242 2.82 14.66 2.78
N ALA A 243 3.70 13.72 2.43
CA ALA A 243 3.52 12.30 2.73
C ALA A 243 3.41 12.04 4.24
N LEU A 244 4.27 12.65 5.07
CA LEU A 244 4.23 12.50 6.53
C LEU A 244 2.91 12.99 7.12
N LYS A 245 2.37 14.12 6.64
CA LYS A 245 1.03 14.58 7.03
C LYS A 245 -0.07 13.60 6.65
N ALA A 246 0.02 13.03 5.44
CA ALA A 246 -0.97 12.06 4.98
C ALA A 246 -0.94 10.80 5.85
N TRP A 247 0.25 10.25 6.09
CA TRP A 247 0.46 9.10 6.97
C TRP A 247 0.02 9.36 8.41
N ALA A 248 0.42 10.50 9.00
CA ALA A 248 0.00 10.92 10.34
C ALA A 248 -1.52 10.90 10.47
N ARG A 249 -2.21 11.43 9.45
CA ARG A 249 -3.67 11.40 9.42
C ARG A 249 -4.24 9.99 9.23
N ALA A 250 -3.59 9.12 8.48
CA ALA A 250 -4.09 7.76 8.24
C ALA A 250 -3.79 6.76 9.36
N THR A 251 -2.84 7.06 10.25
CA THR A 251 -2.39 6.13 11.31
C THR A 251 -2.64 6.64 12.72
N ASN A 252 -3.11 7.89 12.88
CA ASN A 252 -3.20 8.58 14.19
C ASN A 252 -1.84 8.82 14.86
N GLU A 253 -0.75 8.79 14.10
CA GLU A 253 0.59 9.02 14.63
C GLU A 253 1.04 10.46 14.38
N SER A 254 2.06 10.88 15.10
CA SER A 254 2.70 12.16 14.79
C SER A 254 3.61 12.03 13.55
N GLU A 255 3.72 13.11 12.77
CA GLU A 255 4.69 13.19 11.66
C GLU A 255 6.12 12.86 12.13
N GLY A 256 6.46 13.26 13.36
CA GLY A 256 7.75 13.01 13.98
C GLY A 256 8.02 11.53 14.23
N ASN A 257 7.06 10.80 14.80
CA ASN A 257 7.18 9.36 15.07
C ASN A 257 7.32 8.59 13.75
N ILE A 258 6.43 8.84 12.78
CA ILE A 258 6.49 8.18 11.47
C ILE A 258 7.84 8.40 10.77
N PHE A 259 8.40 9.60 10.91
CA PHE A 259 9.71 9.91 10.34
C PHE A 259 10.86 9.29 11.13
N ALA A 260 10.75 9.18 12.46
CA ALA A 260 11.76 8.57 13.32
C ALA A 260 11.87 7.04 13.12
N ASP A 261 10.76 6.38 12.77
CA ASP A 261 10.69 4.94 12.53
C ASP A 261 11.28 4.49 11.18
N LYS A 262 11.85 5.41 10.39
CA LYS A 262 12.44 5.07 9.08
C LYS A 262 13.82 4.43 9.25
N ASP A 263 14.00 3.26 8.62
CA ASP A 263 15.22 2.45 8.72
C ASP A 263 16.51 3.21 8.36
N PHE A 264 16.42 4.17 7.43
CA PHE A 264 17.59 4.93 6.97
C PHE A 264 18.33 5.67 8.10
N HIS A 265 17.68 5.97 9.24
CA HIS A 265 18.35 6.59 10.39
C HIS A 265 19.46 5.70 10.96
N ASN A 266 19.28 4.38 10.90
CA ASN A 266 20.29 3.42 11.30
C ASN A 266 21.23 3.12 10.14
N ASP A 267 20.70 2.92 8.93
CA ASP A 267 21.52 2.61 7.76
C ASP A 267 22.56 3.70 7.46
N PHE A 268 22.23 4.97 7.69
CA PHE A 268 23.18 6.08 7.51
C PHE A 268 24.38 6.02 8.45
N LYS A 269 24.29 5.32 9.59
CA LYS A 269 25.40 5.13 10.53
C LYS A 269 26.35 4.04 10.06
N GLU A 270 25.88 3.13 9.22
CA GLU A 270 26.68 2.03 8.69
C GLU A 270 27.73 2.52 7.70
N LYS A 271 28.96 2.01 7.85
CA LYS A 271 30.08 2.36 6.96
C LYS A 271 29.90 1.79 5.56
N SER A 272 29.15 0.69 5.43
CA SER A 272 28.82 0.03 4.17
C SER A 272 27.74 0.77 3.37
N PHE A 273 27.05 1.75 3.97
CA PHE A 273 26.01 2.51 3.29
C PHE A 273 26.51 3.12 1.98
N LYS A 274 25.86 2.77 0.89
CA LYS A 274 26.20 3.27 -0.44
C LYS A 274 24.97 3.35 -1.34
N MET A 275 24.65 4.55 -1.79
CA MET A 275 23.60 4.73 -2.80
C MET A 275 23.92 3.98 -4.09
N LYS A 276 22.92 3.26 -4.63
CA LYS A 276 23.00 2.64 -5.95
C LYS A 276 22.85 3.74 -7.02
N PRO A 277 23.77 3.85 -8.00
CA PRO A 277 23.60 4.78 -9.11
C PRO A 277 22.31 4.51 -9.88
N ILE A 278 21.66 5.56 -10.37
CA ILE A 278 20.42 5.44 -11.14
C ILE A 278 20.76 5.24 -12.62
N ASN A 279 20.32 4.12 -13.18
CA ASN A 279 20.20 3.92 -14.61
C ASN A 279 18.72 4.05 -15.01
N TRP A 280 18.35 5.15 -15.66
CA TRP A 280 16.95 5.45 -15.98
C TRP A 280 16.28 4.43 -16.90
N ASN A 281 17.07 3.72 -17.72
CA ASN A 281 16.54 2.71 -18.65
C ASN A 281 15.99 1.46 -17.94
N ASP A 282 16.36 1.26 -16.67
CA ASP A 282 15.89 0.14 -15.86
C ASP A 282 14.49 0.37 -15.28
N TYR A 283 13.93 1.58 -15.44
CA TYR A 283 12.68 1.96 -14.81
C TYR A 283 11.60 2.33 -15.83
N ARG A 284 10.38 1.91 -15.53
CA ARG A 284 9.15 2.31 -16.23
C ARG A 284 8.22 3.08 -15.30
N VAL A 285 7.21 3.71 -15.87
CA VAL A 285 6.23 4.49 -15.11
C VAL A 285 5.13 3.58 -14.59
N LYS A 286 4.69 3.83 -13.36
CA LYS A 286 3.40 3.37 -12.86
C LYS A 286 2.53 4.59 -12.56
N ILE A 287 1.51 4.78 -13.40
CA ILE A 287 0.52 5.85 -13.28
C ILE A 287 -0.66 5.33 -12.44
N MET A 288 -1.09 6.11 -11.46
CA MET A 288 -2.02 5.70 -10.41
C MET A 288 -3.04 6.81 -10.13
N ASN A 289 -4.18 6.47 -9.53
CA ASN A 289 -5.21 7.43 -9.11
C ASN A 289 -5.57 8.43 -10.23
N GLN A 290 -5.96 7.91 -11.40
CA GLN A 290 -6.35 8.71 -12.58
C GLN A 290 -5.27 9.69 -13.05
N GLY A 291 -4.00 9.34 -12.90
CA GLY A 291 -2.87 10.18 -13.28
C GLY A 291 -2.39 11.14 -12.19
N ARG A 292 -3.12 11.27 -11.08
CA ARG A 292 -2.74 12.20 -10.01
C ARG A 292 -1.59 11.70 -9.15
N MET A 293 -1.30 10.40 -9.20
CA MET A 293 -0.14 9.81 -8.56
C MET A 293 0.73 9.09 -9.60
N VAL A 294 2.04 9.14 -9.40
CA VAL A 294 3.00 8.49 -10.26
C VAL A 294 4.21 8.01 -9.47
N ARG A 295 4.77 6.87 -9.86
CA ARG A 295 6.09 6.43 -9.40
C ARG A 295 6.85 5.75 -10.53
N LEU A 296 8.17 5.68 -10.39
CA LEU A 296 9.02 4.85 -11.23
C LEU A 296 9.23 3.50 -10.55
N VAL A 297 9.05 2.42 -11.31
CA VAL A 297 9.24 1.04 -10.87
C VAL A 297 10.27 0.35 -11.75
N ASN A 298 11.10 -0.49 -11.17
CA ASN A 298 12.10 -1.24 -11.94
C ASN A 298 11.41 -2.27 -12.85
N LYS A 299 11.96 -2.48 -14.04
CA LYS A 299 11.39 -3.39 -15.05
C LYS A 299 11.57 -4.86 -14.71
N SER A 300 12.61 -5.24 -13.96
CA SER A 300 12.82 -6.62 -13.48
C SER A 300 12.11 -6.90 -12.17
N ASP A 301 11.88 -5.87 -11.35
CA ASP A 301 11.22 -5.96 -10.04
C ASP A 301 10.37 -4.72 -9.78
N PRO A 302 9.06 -4.74 -10.10
CA PRO A 302 8.16 -3.62 -9.89
C PRO A 302 8.01 -3.13 -8.44
N GLY A 303 8.52 -3.87 -7.45
CA GLY A 303 8.63 -3.43 -6.05
C GLY A 303 9.81 -2.48 -5.80
N SER A 304 10.81 -2.49 -6.68
CA SER A 304 12.02 -1.67 -6.57
C SER A 304 11.87 -0.31 -7.24
N SER A 305 12.53 0.70 -6.69
CA SER A 305 12.51 2.09 -7.15
C SER A 305 13.91 2.65 -7.46
N PRO A 306 14.01 3.77 -8.21
CA PRO A 306 15.29 4.46 -8.43
C PRO A 306 16.04 4.85 -7.15
N ILE A 307 15.34 5.02 -6.03
CA ILE A 307 15.97 5.33 -4.74
C ILE A 307 16.28 4.01 -4.04
N SER A 308 17.51 3.53 -4.23
CA SER A 308 17.99 2.31 -3.60
C SER A 308 19.43 2.46 -3.13
N TYR A 309 19.80 1.74 -2.08
CA TYR A 309 21.15 1.72 -1.52
C TYR A 309 21.52 0.35 -1.00
N TYR A 310 22.82 0.12 -0.90
CA TYR A 310 23.39 -1.05 -0.25
C TYR A 310 23.76 -0.70 1.18
N VAL A 311 23.51 -1.63 2.10
CA VAL A 311 23.93 -1.56 3.50
C VAL A 311 24.18 -2.99 3.98
N ASN A 312 25.01 -3.18 5.00
CA ASN A 312 25.13 -4.49 5.62
C ASN A 312 24.07 -4.61 6.70
N ASP A 313 23.39 -5.74 6.75
CA ASP A 313 22.47 -6.05 7.85
C ASP A 313 23.22 -6.47 9.12
N GLU A 314 22.47 -6.84 10.16
CA GLU A 314 23.01 -7.23 11.47
C GLU A 314 23.88 -8.50 11.39
N ASP A 315 23.66 -9.36 10.40
CA ASP A 315 24.42 -10.59 10.16
C ASP A 315 25.69 -10.32 9.32
N GLY A 316 25.85 -9.10 8.82
CA GLY A 316 26.98 -8.65 8.01
C GLY A 316 26.79 -8.84 6.50
N ASP A 317 25.63 -9.33 6.07
CA ASP A 317 25.32 -9.54 4.67
C ASP A 317 24.93 -8.23 4.00
N THR A 318 25.43 -7.99 2.77
CA THR A 318 25.05 -6.79 2.02
C THR A 318 23.65 -6.97 1.45
N VAL A 319 22.73 -6.10 1.87
CA VAL A 319 21.34 -6.06 1.39
C VAL A 319 21.11 -4.83 0.52
N LEU A 320 20.18 -4.97 -0.44
CA LEU A 320 19.69 -3.87 -1.27
C LEU A 320 18.38 -3.34 -0.68
N VAL A 321 18.42 -2.14 -0.12
CA VAL A 321 17.24 -1.45 0.40
C VAL A 321 16.70 -0.50 -0.67
N THR A 322 15.38 -0.43 -0.80
CA THR A 322 14.70 0.44 -1.77
C THR A 322 13.62 1.27 -1.09
N ILE A 323 13.50 2.53 -1.50
CA ILE A 323 12.47 3.45 -1.01
C ILE A 323 11.60 3.78 -2.22
N ALA A 324 10.30 3.53 -2.14
CA ALA A 324 9.40 3.66 -3.28
C ALA A 324 8.41 4.83 -3.11
N PRO A 325 8.88 6.10 -3.15
CA PRO A 325 8.00 7.25 -2.97
C PRO A 325 6.98 7.35 -4.09
N ILE A 326 5.77 7.79 -3.76
CA ILE A 326 4.74 8.15 -4.73
C ILE A 326 4.70 9.66 -4.87
N PHE A 327 4.77 10.14 -6.10
CA PHE A 327 4.77 11.56 -6.43
C PHE A 327 3.44 12.02 -7.02
N SER A 328 3.15 13.31 -6.85
CA SER A 328 2.09 14.03 -7.56
C SER A 328 2.63 15.31 -8.17
N LEU A 329 2.10 15.71 -9.33
CA LEU A 329 2.42 16.99 -9.96
C LEU A 329 1.53 18.10 -9.39
N ILE A 330 2.04 18.85 -8.42
CA ILE A 330 1.32 19.90 -7.70
C ILE A 330 2.01 21.24 -7.96
N ASN A 331 1.26 22.24 -8.45
CA ASN A 331 1.78 23.57 -8.77
C ASN A 331 3.03 23.52 -9.69
N GLY A 332 3.02 22.62 -10.67
CA GLY A 332 4.11 22.44 -11.64
C GLY A 332 5.37 21.75 -11.09
N ARG A 333 5.31 21.13 -9.90
CA ARG A 333 6.43 20.39 -9.30
C ARG A 333 5.99 19.02 -8.80
N PHE A 334 6.88 18.03 -8.91
CA PHE A 334 6.66 16.72 -8.31
C PHE A 334 6.98 16.76 -6.81
N VAL A 335 6.01 16.33 -6.00
CA VAL A 335 6.13 16.27 -4.54
C VAL A 335 5.76 14.87 -4.04
N GLN A 336 6.42 14.39 -2.98
CA GLN A 336 6.11 13.09 -2.38
C GLN A 336 4.80 13.18 -1.59
N VAL A 337 3.83 12.34 -1.93
CA VAL A 337 2.49 12.36 -1.34
C VAL A 337 2.17 11.13 -0.51
N ILE A 338 2.88 10.01 -0.73
CA ILE A 338 2.80 8.75 0.04
C ILE A 338 4.19 8.12 0.09
#